data_AF-A0A952VXV7-F1
#
_entry.id   AF-A0A952VXV7-F1
#
_cell.length_a   1.000
_cell.length_b   1.000
_cell.length_c   1.000
_cell.angle_alpha   90.00
_cell.angle_beta   90.00
_cell.angle_gamma   90.00
#
_symmetry.space_group_name_H-M   'P 1'
#
loop_
_entity.id
_entity.type
_entity.pdbx_description
1 polymer ?
#
loop_
_entity_poly.entity_id
_entity_poly.type
_entity_poly.pdbx_seq_one_letter_code
_entity_poly.pdbx_strand_id
1 'polypeptide(L)'
;MNTVFDNYCESGGTTKSQNFGLGLDAIVKAIPVKFTLNYGSNEEAVKNFCKNYQSVAAGRSDQTQYQEKIVQRAYQSFDQCIAIANTGVVVRHDVRTLEQVDFYVAPGFGHPITIKGISTSDGISCNGQDPNDSKNSPAKKFDLSTRLELKDNKVLNLVCVRAGQQDKNGNTVFKEGVVTLLTDINPAGNYAAFLPQDTRIAESTASAIQKTIDGLTEQNKALKDSQEKLKASLKTHPAAINSIQVVNGGGYGTVGPQSCPPGQYVSGIAVIDHDNGGYCISCIDGVIITCRPIGE
;
A
#
# COMPACT_ATOMS: atom_id res chain seq x y z
N MET A 1 -0.71 -17.48 4.08
CA MET A 1 0.36 -17.06 5.02
C MET A 1 -0.08 -17.18 6.47
N ASN A 2 -1.29 -16.74 6.86
CA ASN A 2 -1.84 -17.02 8.20
C ASN A 2 -1.78 -18.51 8.56
N THR A 3 -2.22 -19.39 7.65
CA THR A 3 -2.11 -20.85 7.81
C THR A 3 -0.69 -21.40 7.97
N VAL A 4 0.35 -20.71 7.46
CA VAL A 4 1.75 -21.13 7.66
C VAL A 4 2.26 -20.58 9.00
N PHE A 5 1.88 -19.36 9.37
CA PHE A 5 2.19 -18.79 10.67
C PHE A 5 1.54 -19.59 11.80
N ASP A 6 0.24 -19.88 11.71
CA ASP A 6 -0.53 -20.56 12.75
C ASP A 6 -0.02 -21.99 13.03
N ASN A 7 0.54 -22.66 12.02
CA ASN A 7 1.02 -24.03 12.13
C ASN A 7 2.47 -24.15 12.63
N TYR A 8 3.30 -23.12 12.45
CA TYR A 8 4.76 -23.19 12.70
C TYR A 8 5.30 -22.09 13.62
N CYS A 9 4.52 -21.05 13.89
CA CYS A 9 4.90 -19.90 14.70
C CYS A 9 3.96 -19.75 15.91
N GLU A 10 4.54 -19.36 17.04
CA GLU A 10 3.80 -18.88 18.20
C GLU A 10 3.36 -17.43 17.97
N SER A 11 2.32 -17.00 18.69
CA SER A 11 1.80 -15.63 18.63
C SER A 11 2.85 -14.56 18.98
N GLY A 12 3.87 -14.93 19.76
CA GLY A 12 5.03 -14.09 20.09
C GLY A 12 6.09 -13.97 18.99
N GLY A 13 5.90 -14.58 17.81
CA GLY A 13 6.86 -14.55 16.70
C GLY A 13 8.02 -15.54 16.84
N THR A 14 7.98 -16.44 17.83
CA THR A 14 8.89 -17.58 17.96
C THR A 14 8.37 -18.79 17.18
N THR A 15 9.21 -19.80 16.97
CA THR A 15 8.84 -21.02 16.26
C THR A 15 8.28 -22.07 17.22
N LYS A 16 7.24 -22.81 16.81
CA LYS A 16 6.71 -23.95 17.57
C LYS A 16 7.71 -25.10 17.59
N SER A 17 8.10 -25.55 18.78
CA SER A 17 9.18 -26.54 18.98
C SER A 17 8.86 -27.96 18.48
N GLN A 18 7.59 -28.29 18.20
CA GLN A 18 7.15 -29.66 17.95
C GLN A 18 7.17 -30.14 16.47
N ASN A 19 7.41 -29.27 15.47
CA ASN A 19 7.18 -29.61 14.06
C ASN A 19 8.43 -29.61 13.14
N PHE A 20 9.65 -29.62 13.68
CA PHE A 20 10.90 -29.48 12.90
C PHE A 20 11.45 -30.78 12.27
N GLY A 21 10.68 -31.88 12.25
CA GLY A 21 11.20 -33.19 11.87
C GLY A 21 11.15 -33.53 10.37
N LEU A 22 10.07 -33.17 9.65
CA LEU A 22 9.84 -33.61 8.27
C LEU A 22 8.97 -32.58 7.52
N GLY A 23 9.44 -32.09 6.36
CA GLY A 23 8.68 -31.20 5.47
C GLY A 23 9.06 -29.71 5.46
N LEU A 24 10.08 -29.31 6.24
CA LEU A 24 10.55 -27.92 6.30
C LEU A 24 10.94 -27.35 4.92
N ASP A 25 11.53 -28.16 4.04
CA ASP A 25 11.96 -27.71 2.71
C ASP A 25 10.78 -27.28 1.82
N ALA A 26 9.65 -27.99 1.89
CA ALA A 26 8.44 -27.64 1.14
C ALA A 26 7.77 -26.37 1.68
N ILE A 27 7.85 -26.16 3.00
CA ILE A 27 7.27 -25.00 3.69
C ILE A 27 8.12 -23.75 3.45
N VAL A 28 9.45 -23.86 3.54
CA VAL A 28 10.37 -22.77 3.25
C VAL A 28 10.21 -22.27 1.81
N LYS A 29 10.00 -23.19 0.85
CA LYS A 29 9.66 -22.83 -0.55
C LYS A 29 8.31 -22.12 -0.70
N ALA A 30 7.36 -22.35 0.22
CA ALA A 30 6.06 -21.69 0.24
C ALA A 30 6.06 -20.34 0.97
N ILE A 31 7.12 -20.04 1.74
CA ILE A 31 7.30 -18.75 2.39
C ILE A 31 7.94 -17.77 1.40
N PRO A 32 7.37 -16.58 1.19
CA PRO A 32 8.01 -15.57 0.37
C PRO A 32 9.39 -15.19 0.93
N VAL A 33 10.39 -15.16 0.05
CA VAL A 33 11.79 -14.85 0.36
C VAL A 33 11.95 -13.56 1.20
N LYS A 34 11.07 -12.57 1.02
CA LYS A 34 11.06 -11.32 1.79
C LYS A 34 10.87 -11.50 3.31
N PHE A 35 10.30 -12.62 3.75
CA PHE A 35 10.10 -12.91 5.17
C PHE A 35 11.16 -13.85 5.75
N THR A 36 11.85 -14.63 4.93
CA THR A 36 12.93 -15.52 5.39
C THR A 36 14.27 -14.80 5.52
N LEU A 37 14.52 -13.76 4.69
CA LEU A 37 15.83 -13.10 4.52
C LEU A 37 16.96 -14.12 4.23
N ASN A 38 18.21 -13.70 3.97
CA ASN A 38 19.29 -14.66 3.75
C ASN A 38 19.40 -15.61 4.95
N TYR A 39 19.18 -16.91 4.73
CA TYR A 39 19.22 -17.94 5.76
C TYR A 39 20.25 -19.02 5.39
N GLY A 40 20.99 -19.52 6.37
CA GLY A 40 21.94 -20.62 6.20
C GLY A 40 21.30 -22.00 6.34
N SER A 41 20.12 -22.10 6.97
CA SER A 41 19.35 -23.35 7.11
C SER A 41 17.84 -23.12 7.06
N ASN A 42 17.08 -24.17 6.78
CA ASN A 42 15.62 -24.11 6.73
C ASN A 42 14.98 -23.76 8.09
N GLU A 43 15.61 -24.15 9.18
CA GLU A 43 15.21 -23.75 10.55
C GLU A 43 15.38 -22.25 10.76
N GLU A 44 16.48 -21.68 10.26
CA GLU A 44 16.73 -20.24 10.31
C GLU A 44 15.75 -19.46 9.44
N ALA A 45 15.38 -19.99 8.26
CA ALA A 45 14.36 -19.42 7.39
C ALA A 45 12.99 -19.30 8.07
N VAL A 46 12.54 -20.36 8.75
CA VAL A 46 11.26 -20.39 9.47
C VAL A 46 11.30 -19.48 10.70
N LYS A 47 12.41 -19.43 11.42
CA LYS A 47 12.59 -18.51 12.56
C LYS A 47 12.53 -17.05 12.13
N ASN A 48 13.18 -16.71 11.02
CA ASN A 48 13.12 -15.37 10.43
C ASN A 48 11.71 -15.06 9.93
N PHE A 49 11.03 -16.03 9.30
CA PHE A 49 9.63 -15.87 8.88
C PHE A 49 8.70 -15.55 10.06
N CYS A 50 8.74 -16.34 11.14
CA CYS A 50 7.88 -16.11 12.30
C CYS A 50 8.11 -14.72 12.91
N LYS A 51 9.37 -14.30 13.06
CA LYS A 51 9.73 -12.99 13.60
C LYS A 51 9.29 -11.84 12.69
N ASN A 52 9.56 -11.94 11.40
CA ASN A 52 9.25 -10.88 10.44
C ASN A 52 7.76 -10.79 10.17
N TYR A 53 7.07 -11.92 10.02
CA TYR A 53 5.63 -11.95 9.79
C TYR A 53 4.86 -11.40 11.00
N GLN A 54 5.23 -11.81 12.22
CA GLN A 54 4.62 -11.28 13.44
C GLN A 54 4.82 -9.78 13.58
N SER A 55 6.02 -9.26 13.25
CA SER A 55 6.28 -7.82 13.25
C SER A 55 5.42 -7.05 12.23
N VAL A 56 5.24 -7.60 11.01
CA VAL A 56 4.37 -6.98 9.98
C VAL A 56 2.90 -7.09 10.36
N ALA A 57 2.45 -8.22 10.91
CA ALA A 57 1.07 -8.44 11.31
C ALA A 57 0.68 -7.53 12.50
N ALA A 58 1.55 -7.42 13.51
CA ALA A 58 1.37 -6.50 14.63
C ALA A 58 1.29 -5.05 14.15
N GLY A 59 2.22 -4.62 13.28
CA GLY A 59 2.20 -3.27 12.71
C GLY A 59 0.92 -2.95 11.92
N ARG A 60 0.34 -3.93 11.22
CA ARG A 60 -0.94 -3.77 10.51
C ARG A 60 -2.13 -3.70 11.47
N SER A 61 -2.13 -4.50 12.53
CA SER A 61 -3.18 -4.47 13.56
C SER A 61 -3.21 -3.11 14.26
N ASP A 62 -2.04 -2.61 14.69
CA ASP A 62 -1.92 -1.32 15.36
C ASP A 62 -2.36 -0.16 14.44
N GLN A 63 -2.00 -0.23 13.15
CA GLN A 63 -2.46 0.74 12.16
C GLN A 63 -3.98 0.72 12.00
N THR A 64 -4.59 -0.47 11.95
CA THR A 64 -6.04 -0.62 11.81
C THR A 64 -6.77 -0.06 13.02
N GLN A 65 -6.32 -0.40 14.23
CA GLN A 65 -6.88 0.14 15.48
C GLN A 65 -6.74 1.67 15.56
N TYR A 66 -5.61 2.21 15.10
CA TYR A 66 -5.42 3.65 15.06
C TYR A 66 -6.35 4.34 14.07
N GLN A 67 -6.54 3.75 12.88
CA GLN A 67 -7.50 4.24 11.89
C GLN A 67 -8.94 4.19 12.43
N GLU A 68 -9.33 3.11 13.10
CA GLU A 68 -10.63 2.99 13.76
C GLU A 68 -10.82 4.09 14.83
N LYS A 69 -9.79 4.36 15.63
CA LYS A 69 -9.80 5.45 16.63
C LYS A 69 -10.04 6.80 15.95
N ILE A 70 -9.36 7.11 14.85
CA ILE A 70 -9.56 8.36 14.10
C ILE A 70 -11.03 8.49 13.67
N VAL A 71 -11.59 7.42 13.11
CA VAL A 71 -12.97 7.41 12.63
C VAL A 71 -13.97 7.60 13.78
N GLN A 72 -13.78 6.89 14.90
CA GLN A 72 -14.63 7.07 16.09
C GLN A 72 -14.59 8.50 16.62
N ARG A 73 -13.40 9.13 16.65
CA ARG A 73 -13.27 10.53 17.07
C ARG A 73 -13.95 11.49 16.10
N ALA A 74 -13.87 11.25 14.79
CA ALA A 74 -14.58 12.05 13.80
C ALA A 74 -16.11 11.99 13.98
N TYR A 75 -16.66 10.80 14.24
CA TYR A 75 -18.10 10.66 14.57
C TYR A 75 -18.47 11.40 15.86
N GLN A 76 -17.65 11.32 16.91
CA GLN A 76 -17.89 12.08 18.15
C GLN A 76 -17.90 13.60 17.90
N SER A 77 -16.96 14.13 17.12
CA SER A 77 -16.94 15.55 16.74
C SER A 77 -18.16 15.92 15.90
N PHE A 78 -18.62 15.03 15.02
CA PHE A 78 -19.82 15.23 14.22
C PHE A 78 -21.08 15.29 15.10
N ASP A 79 -21.25 14.35 16.03
CA ASP A 79 -22.40 14.34 16.95
C ASP A 79 -22.42 15.61 17.82
N GLN A 80 -21.26 16.06 18.29
CA GLN A 80 -21.12 17.34 19.02
C GLN A 80 -21.48 18.53 18.14
N CYS A 81 -21.05 18.53 16.86
CA CYS A 81 -21.42 19.55 15.89
C CYS A 81 -22.94 19.64 15.72
N ILE A 82 -23.61 18.50 15.55
CA ILE A 82 -25.07 18.43 15.41
C ILE A 82 -25.76 18.90 16.70
N ALA A 83 -25.29 18.49 17.87
CA ALA A 83 -25.84 18.93 19.15
C ALA A 83 -25.77 20.45 19.32
N ILE A 84 -24.65 21.06 18.94
CA ILE A 84 -24.46 22.51 18.99
C ILE A 84 -25.30 23.21 17.91
N ALA A 85 -25.34 22.67 16.69
CA ALA A 85 -26.16 23.20 15.59
C ALA A 85 -27.65 23.27 15.93
N ASN A 86 -28.17 22.29 16.68
CA ASN A 86 -29.56 22.28 17.15
C ASN A 86 -29.88 23.44 18.12
N THR A 87 -28.87 24.11 18.68
CA THR A 87 -29.05 25.33 19.49
C THR A 87 -29.03 26.61 18.68
N GLY A 88 -28.86 26.52 17.36
CA GLY A 88 -28.72 27.66 16.45
C GLY A 88 -27.29 28.18 16.32
N VAL A 89 -26.30 27.50 16.90
CA VAL A 89 -24.88 27.88 16.84
C VAL A 89 -24.14 27.02 15.83
N VAL A 90 -23.30 27.62 14.99
CA VAL A 90 -22.46 26.90 14.03
C VAL A 90 -21.04 26.81 14.58
N VAL A 91 -20.49 25.59 14.62
CA VAL A 91 -19.08 25.32 14.90
C VAL A 91 -18.51 24.50 13.75
N ARG A 92 -17.36 24.91 13.24
CA ARG A 92 -16.61 24.19 12.20
C ARG A 92 -15.14 24.17 12.55
N HIS A 93 -14.46 23.07 12.27
CA HIS A 93 -13.00 23.03 12.23
C HIS A 93 -12.53 22.62 10.83
N ASP A 94 -11.35 23.09 10.43
CA ASP A 94 -10.71 22.73 9.16
C ASP A 94 -9.22 22.47 9.40
N VAL A 95 -8.77 21.25 9.09
CA VAL A 95 -7.37 20.85 9.24
C VAL A 95 -6.63 21.22 7.96
N ARG A 96 -6.00 22.40 7.94
CA ARG A 96 -5.25 22.89 6.77
C ARG A 96 -4.00 22.08 6.52
N THR A 97 -3.25 21.78 7.58
CA THR A 97 -2.00 21.02 7.55
C THR A 97 -1.88 20.17 8.80
N LEU A 98 -0.85 19.32 8.88
CA LEU A 98 -0.54 18.60 10.12
C LEU A 98 -0.17 19.55 11.27
N GLU A 99 0.28 20.76 10.98
CA GLU A 99 0.65 21.78 11.96
C GLU A 99 -0.53 22.65 12.38
N GLN A 100 -1.46 22.94 11.46
CA GLN A 100 -2.47 23.98 11.66
C GLN A 100 -3.90 23.48 11.47
N VAL A 101 -4.76 23.83 12.43
CA VAL A 101 -6.22 23.69 12.35
C VAL A 101 -6.88 25.04 12.60
N ASP A 102 -7.90 25.35 11.81
CA ASP A 102 -8.72 26.53 12.00
C ASP A 102 -10.05 26.15 12.65
N PHE A 103 -10.61 27.06 13.45
CA PHE A 103 -12.01 26.97 13.87
C PHE A 103 -12.77 28.23 13.50
N TYR A 104 -14.04 28.00 13.20
CA TYR A 104 -15.06 29.01 12.96
C TYR A 104 -16.22 28.73 13.92
N VAL A 105 -16.59 29.73 14.72
CA VAL A 105 -17.73 29.66 15.65
C VAL A 105 -18.62 30.87 15.43
N ALA A 106 -19.90 30.65 15.14
CA ALA A 106 -20.86 31.70 14.89
C ALA A 106 -22.19 31.40 15.60
N PRO A 107 -22.69 32.31 16.46
CA PRO A 107 -24.04 32.22 16.99
C PRO A 107 -25.07 32.58 15.91
N GLY A 108 -26.19 31.88 15.89
CA GLY A 108 -27.37 32.29 15.14
C GLY A 108 -28.07 33.48 15.78
N PHE A 109 -28.94 34.14 15.01
CA PHE A 109 -29.75 35.25 15.53
C PHE A 109 -30.63 34.78 16.69
N GLY A 110 -30.56 35.46 17.85
CA GLY A 110 -31.29 35.08 19.05
C GLY A 110 -30.72 33.88 19.82
N HIS A 111 -29.56 33.36 19.41
CA HIS A 111 -28.90 32.20 20.00
C HIS A 111 -27.47 32.54 20.45
N PRO A 112 -27.30 33.37 21.49
CA PRO A 112 -25.98 33.70 22.01
C PRO A 112 -25.29 32.47 22.61
N ILE A 113 -23.96 32.46 22.58
CA ILE A 113 -23.14 31.40 23.17
C ILE A 113 -21.97 32.00 23.93
N THR A 114 -21.62 31.42 25.06
CA THR A 114 -20.42 31.78 25.82
C THR A 114 -19.35 30.70 25.65
N ILE A 115 -18.21 31.07 25.07
CA ILE A 115 -16.99 30.26 25.13
C ILE A 115 -16.40 30.41 26.53
N LYS A 116 -16.43 29.31 27.29
CA LYS A 116 -15.91 29.18 28.66
C LYS A 116 -14.44 28.78 28.74
N GLY A 117 -13.78 28.63 27.60
CA GLY A 117 -12.37 28.27 27.54
C GLY A 117 -12.07 27.47 26.29
N ILE A 118 -10.79 27.44 25.92
CA ILE A 118 -10.27 26.52 24.91
C ILE A 118 -9.27 25.62 25.60
N SER A 119 -9.60 24.33 25.70
CA SER A 119 -8.69 23.31 26.22
C SER A 119 -7.88 22.72 25.07
N THR A 120 -6.58 22.58 25.25
CA THR A 120 -5.69 22.04 24.23
C THR A 120 -4.75 21.01 24.81
N SER A 121 -4.38 19.99 24.04
CA SER A 121 -3.26 19.12 24.38
C SER A 121 -1.93 19.88 24.36
N ASP A 122 -0.91 19.27 24.99
CA ASP A 122 0.43 19.84 25.06
C ASP A 122 1.01 20.14 23.67
N GLY A 123 1.68 21.28 23.56
CA GLY A 123 2.29 21.73 22.30
C GLY A 123 1.30 22.33 21.31
N ILE A 124 0.02 22.54 21.68
CA ILE A 124 -0.95 23.23 20.82
C ILE A 124 -1.25 24.61 21.40
N SER A 125 -1.21 25.64 20.55
CA SER A 125 -1.54 27.02 20.93
C SER A 125 -2.56 27.61 19.97
N CYS A 126 -3.67 28.11 20.49
CA CYS A 126 -4.74 28.71 19.70
C CYS A 126 -4.71 30.23 19.81
N ASN A 127 -4.73 30.93 18.68
CA ASN A 127 -4.74 32.38 18.61
C ASN A 127 -5.82 32.85 17.64
N GLY A 128 -6.41 34.01 17.91
CA GLY A 128 -7.47 34.58 17.08
C GLY A 128 -7.73 36.03 17.42
N GLN A 129 -8.69 36.65 16.76
CA GLN A 129 -9.17 37.97 17.15
C GLN A 129 -10.40 37.83 18.04
N ASP A 130 -10.46 38.63 19.10
CA ASP A 130 -11.66 38.76 19.91
C ASP A 130 -12.70 39.58 19.11
N PRO A 131 -13.84 38.98 18.72
CA PRO A 131 -14.83 39.69 17.92
C PRO A 131 -15.59 40.77 18.73
N ASN A 132 -15.41 40.82 20.05
CA ASN A 132 -15.94 41.89 20.89
C ASN A 132 -15.03 43.12 20.94
N ASP A 133 -13.77 42.98 20.54
CA ASP A 133 -12.82 44.07 20.51
C ASP A 133 -12.95 44.91 19.21
N SER A 134 -12.18 46.00 19.14
CA SER A 134 -12.08 46.83 17.93
C SER A 134 -11.60 46.02 16.72
N LYS A 135 -12.04 46.40 15.51
CA LYS A 135 -11.75 45.70 14.24
C LYS A 135 -10.25 45.49 13.92
N ASN A 136 -9.34 46.17 14.63
CA ASN A 136 -7.89 46.09 14.44
C ASN A 136 -7.15 45.57 15.69
N SER A 137 -7.86 44.92 16.61
CA SER A 137 -7.21 44.39 17.81
C SER A 137 -6.21 43.29 17.45
N PRO A 138 -5.06 43.24 18.14
CA PRO A 138 -4.05 42.22 17.92
C PRO A 138 -4.63 40.83 18.21
N ALA A 139 -4.03 39.81 17.60
CA ALA A 139 -4.38 38.43 17.91
C ALA A 139 -4.15 38.14 19.41
N LYS A 140 -5.14 37.55 20.05
CA LYS A 140 -5.07 37.07 21.44
C LYS A 140 -4.88 35.57 21.47
N LYS A 141 -4.18 35.10 22.50
CA LYS A 141 -4.14 33.68 22.84
C LYS A 141 -5.45 33.28 23.49
N PHE A 142 -5.99 32.14 23.05
CA PHE A 142 -7.17 31.52 23.63
C PHE A 142 -6.77 30.25 24.37
N ASP A 143 -7.20 30.12 25.62
CA ASP A 143 -6.87 29.03 26.53
C ASP A 143 -8.02 28.78 27.53
N LEU A 144 -7.78 27.98 28.57
CA LEU A 144 -8.79 27.66 29.60
C LEU A 144 -9.31 28.87 30.37
N SER A 145 -8.56 29.98 30.39
CA SER A 145 -8.97 31.23 31.06
C SER A 145 -9.87 32.10 30.18
N THR A 146 -9.97 31.80 28.89
CA THR A 146 -10.83 32.55 27.95
C THR A 146 -12.28 32.54 28.41
N ARG A 147 -12.90 33.73 28.44
CA ARG A 147 -14.34 33.91 28.59
C ARG A 147 -14.80 34.88 27.50
N LEU A 148 -15.59 34.38 26.55
CA LEU A 148 -16.02 35.16 25.40
C LEU A 148 -17.50 34.91 25.11
N GLU A 149 -18.32 35.95 25.21
CA GLU A 149 -19.72 35.93 24.79
C GLU A 149 -19.82 36.29 23.30
N LEU A 150 -20.42 35.40 22.50
CA LEU A 150 -20.73 35.65 21.09
C LEU A 150 -22.23 35.91 20.97
N LYS A 151 -22.57 37.12 20.51
CA LYS A 151 -23.94 37.58 20.23
C LYS A 151 -23.96 38.48 19.00
N ASP A 152 -25.15 38.80 18.50
CA ASP A 152 -25.35 39.77 17.42
C ASP A 152 -24.51 39.49 16.16
N ASN A 153 -24.44 38.22 15.74
CA ASN A 153 -23.65 37.75 14.59
C ASN A 153 -22.13 37.95 14.72
N LYS A 154 -21.61 38.14 15.95
CA LYS A 154 -20.16 38.15 16.19
C LYS A 154 -19.58 36.74 16.05
N VAL A 155 -18.65 36.60 15.12
CA VAL A 155 -18.01 35.32 14.77
C VAL A 155 -16.62 35.26 15.39
N LEU A 156 -16.32 34.14 16.06
CA LEU A 156 -14.96 33.83 16.48
C LEU A 156 -14.26 32.99 15.40
N ASN A 157 -13.13 33.49 14.93
CA ASN A 157 -12.18 32.73 14.13
C ASN A 157 -10.90 32.55 14.94
N LEU A 158 -10.42 31.33 15.05
CA LEU A 158 -9.18 31.01 15.74
C LEU A 158 -8.37 29.99 14.93
N VAL A 159 -7.06 30.11 15.05
CA VAL A 159 -6.08 29.22 14.42
C VAL A 159 -5.29 28.57 15.55
N CYS A 160 -5.28 27.24 15.57
CA CYS A 160 -4.45 26.46 16.49
C CYS A 160 -3.25 25.87 15.74
N VAL A 161 -2.07 26.09 16.33
CA VAL A 161 -0.79 25.64 15.79
C VAL A 161 -0.20 24.59 16.72
N ARG A 162 0.23 23.46 16.16
CA ARG A 162 0.90 22.36 16.86
C ARG A 162 2.41 22.53 16.75
N ALA A 163 3.11 22.47 17.87
CA ALA A 163 4.56 22.43 17.91
C ALA A 163 5.05 21.08 17.38
N GLY A 164 5.81 21.11 16.28
CA GLY A 164 6.52 19.96 15.78
C GLY A 164 7.63 19.53 16.75
N GLN A 165 7.85 18.23 16.86
CA GLN A 165 8.97 17.63 17.60
C GLN A 165 9.90 16.95 16.61
N GLN A 166 11.22 17.01 16.83
CA GLN A 166 12.13 16.25 15.98
C GLN A 166 12.19 14.79 16.44
N ASP A 167 12.05 13.87 15.49
CA ASP A 167 12.34 12.46 15.71
C ASP A 167 13.85 12.19 15.73
N LYS A 168 14.24 10.96 16.05
CA LYS A 168 15.65 10.53 16.09
C LYS A 168 16.37 10.69 14.75
N ASN A 169 15.62 10.81 13.65
CA ASN A 169 16.11 10.95 12.29
C ASN A 169 16.06 12.41 11.80
N GLY A 170 15.81 13.38 12.70
CA GLY A 170 15.78 14.81 12.40
C GLY A 170 14.52 15.30 11.68
N ASN A 171 13.48 14.46 11.58
CA ASN A 171 12.23 14.85 10.94
C ASN A 171 11.27 15.49 11.93
N THR A 172 10.53 16.49 11.47
CA THR A 172 9.43 17.08 12.23
C THR A 172 8.24 16.14 12.27
N VAL A 173 7.84 15.73 13.47
CA VAL A 173 6.64 14.93 13.76
C VAL A 173 5.68 15.69 14.65
N PHE A 174 4.39 15.50 14.44
CA PHE A 174 3.35 16.14 15.25
C PHE A 174 2.61 15.08 16.07
N LYS A 175 2.64 15.24 17.39
CA LYS A 175 1.95 14.33 18.32
C LYS A 175 0.44 14.51 18.26
N GLU A 176 -0.30 13.43 18.46
CA GLU A 176 -1.76 13.47 18.62
C GLU A 176 -2.17 14.54 19.63
N GLY A 177 -3.25 15.25 19.32
CA GLY A 177 -3.81 16.23 20.24
C GLY A 177 -5.30 16.44 20.04
N VAL A 178 -5.91 17.11 21.01
CA VAL A 178 -7.30 17.50 20.99
C VAL A 178 -7.39 18.98 21.30
N VAL A 179 -8.25 19.67 20.57
CA VAL A 179 -8.65 21.05 20.87
C VAL A 179 -10.14 21.02 21.19
N THR A 180 -10.50 21.43 22.41
CA THR A 180 -11.87 21.44 22.88
C THR A 180 -12.34 22.86 23.16
N LEU A 181 -13.37 23.29 22.45
CA LEU A 181 -14.12 24.50 22.75
C LEU A 181 -15.10 24.19 23.87
N LEU A 182 -14.91 24.84 25.02
CA LEU A 182 -15.81 24.71 26.17
C LEU A 182 -16.90 25.77 26.06
N THR A 183 -18.17 25.39 26.17
CA THR A 183 -19.30 26.32 25.99
C THR A 183 -20.28 26.29 27.16
N ASP A 184 -21.26 27.18 27.15
CA ASP A 184 -22.41 27.17 28.07
C ASP A 184 -23.57 26.28 27.62
N ILE A 185 -23.50 25.66 26.44
CA ILE A 185 -24.57 24.77 25.95
C ILE A 185 -24.60 23.47 26.78
N ASN A 186 -25.77 23.12 27.31
CA ASN A 186 -26.00 21.94 28.16
C ASN A 186 -27.03 21.02 27.47
N PRO A 187 -26.84 19.68 27.43
CA PRO A 187 -25.79 18.87 28.09
C PRO A 187 -24.54 18.56 27.27
N ALA A 188 -24.55 18.80 25.96
CA ALA A 188 -23.49 18.39 25.04
C ALA A 188 -22.89 19.57 24.27
N GLY A 189 -22.63 20.69 24.95
CA GLY A 189 -22.18 21.93 24.31
C GLY A 189 -20.72 22.03 23.95
N ASN A 190 -19.88 21.11 24.43
CA ASN A 190 -18.46 21.18 24.15
C ASN A 190 -18.17 20.56 22.78
N TYR A 191 -17.27 21.18 22.04
CA TYR A 191 -16.83 20.71 20.74
C TYR A 191 -15.36 20.34 20.78
N ALA A 192 -15.04 19.08 20.58
CA ALA A 192 -13.68 18.58 20.52
C ALA A 192 -13.29 18.25 19.08
N ALA A 193 -12.24 18.88 18.56
CA ALA A 193 -11.60 18.46 17.34
C ALA A 193 -10.38 17.60 17.65
N PHE A 194 -10.34 16.40 17.09
CA PHE A 194 -9.24 15.48 17.22
C PHE A 194 -8.21 15.71 16.11
N LEU A 195 -6.96 15.94 16.48
CA LEU A 195 -5.83 16.13 15.57
C LEU A 195 -4.97 14.87 15.59
N PRO A 196 -5.05 14.01 14.56
CA PRO A 196 -4.28 12.78 14.54
C PRO A 196 -2.78 13.08 14.57
N GLN A 197 -2.01 12.14 15.13
CA GLN A 197 -0.56 12.20 15.02
C GLN A 197 -0.15 12.04 13.56
N ASP A 198 1.05 12.53 13.25
CA ASP A 198 1.71 12.16 12.00
C ASP A 198 1.93 10.63 12.01
N THR A 199 1.09 9.88 11.28
CA THR A 199 1.17 8.42 11.18
C THR A 199 2.35 8.04 10.29
N ARG A 200 3.56 8.18 10.83
CA ARG A 200 4.70 7.46 10.26
C ARG A 200 4.49 5.99 10.53
N ILE A 201 4.19 5.26 9.45
CA ILE A 201 4.32 3.81 9.33
C ILE A 201 5.55 3.39 10.16
N ALA A 202 5.34 2.57 11.19
CA ALA A 202 6.36 2.23 12.19
C ALA A 202 7.71 1.91 11.51
N GLU A 203 8.85 2.29 12.11
CA GLU A 203 10.19 2.01 11.56
C GLU A 203 10.40 0.54 11.18
N SER A 204 9.71 -0.41 11.83
CA SER A 204 9.68 -1.82 11.43
C SER A 204 9.09 -2.04 10.05
N THR A 205 8.06 -1.29 9.70
CA THR A 205 7.36 -1.33 8.42
C THR A 205 8.08 -0.48 7.37
N ALA A 206 8.66 0.68 7.73
CA ALA A 206 9.55 1.43 6.83
C ALA A 206 10.83 0.64 6.50
N SER A 207 11.43 -0.03 7.47
CA SER A 207 12.56 -0.95 7.28
C SER A 207 12.16 -2.21 6.52
N ALA A 208 10.94 -2.72 6.73
CA ALA A 208 10.42 -3.83 5.93
C ALA A 208 10.11 -3.41 4.48
N ILE A 209 9.67 -2.18 4.26
CA ILE A 209 9.48 -1.58 2.93
C ILE A 209 10.85 -1.40 2.27
N GLN A 210 11.85 -0.87 2.97
CA GLN A 210 13.20 -0.74 2.44
C GLN A 210 13.81 -2.11 2.12
N LYS A 211 13.71 -3.09 3.02
CA LYS A 211 14.12 -4.49 2.73
C LYS A 211 13.34 -5.10 1.56
N THR A 212 12.08 -4.72 1.38
CA THR A 212 11.27 -5.14 0.23
C THR A 212 11.75 -4.47 -1.06
N ILE A 213 12.13 -3.19 -1.01
CA ILE A 213 12.72 -2.46 -2.14
C ILE A 213 14.09 -3.05 -2.50
N ASP A 214 14.94 -3.33 -1.52
CA ASP A 214 16.25 -3.94 -1.71
C ASP A 214 16.09 -5.36 -2.29
N GLY A 215 15.16 -6.15 -1.74
CA GLY A 215 14.83 -7.48 -2.25
C GLY A 215 14.22 -7.48 -3.66
N LEU A 216 13.36 -6.51 -3.98
CA LEU A 216 12.83 -6.31 -5.34
C LEU A 216 13.93 -5.88 -6.31
N THR A 217 14.88 -5.08 -5.86
CA THR A 217 16.04 -4.65 -6.65
C THR A 217 16.95 -5.83 -6.97
N GLU A 218 17.21 -6.70 -5.99
CA GLU A 218 17.96 -7.94 -6.15
C GLU A 218 17.25 -8.92 -7.10
N GLN A 219 15.93 -9.07 -6.96
CA GLN A 219 15.12 -9.89 -7.88
C GLN A 219 15.16 -9.33 -9.31
N ASN A 220 15.01 -8.02 -9.48
CA ASN A 220 15.11 -7.39 -10.80
C ASN A 220 16.50 -7.57 -11.43
N LYS A 221 17.57 -7.58 -10.61
CA LYS A 221 18.92 -7.89 -11.07
C LYS A 221 19.03 -9.34 -11.51
N ALA A 222 18.57 -10.30 -10.71
CA ALA A 222 18.59 -11.73 -11.06
C ALA A 222 17.74 -12.06 -12.31
N LEU A 223 16.60 -11.38 -12.49
CA LEU A 223 15.79 -11.49 -13.69
C LEU A 223 16.51 -10.94 -14.93
N LYS A 224 17.16 -9.78 -14.81
CA LYS A 224 17.98 -9.22 -15.90
C LYS A 224 19.13 -10.15 -16.28
N ASP A 225 19.84 -10.70 -15.29
CA ASP A 225 20.94 -11.65 -15.54
C ASP A 225 20.44 -12.93 -16.23
N SER A 226 19.24 -13.40 -15.86
CA SER A 226 18.59 -14.54 -16.52
C SER A 226 18.19 -14.22 -17.97
N GLN A 227 17.66 -13.01 -18.23
CA GLN A 227 17.35 -12.56 -19.58
C GLN A 227 18.61 -12.47 -20.46
N GLU A 228 19.72 -11.95 -19.93
CA GLU A 228 20.97 -11.86 -20.67
C GLU A 228 21.59 -13.24 -20.96
N LYS A 229 21.51 -14.19 -20.01
CA LYS A 229 21.90 -15.58 -20.26
C LYS A 229 21.03 -16.25 -21.33
N LEU A 230 19.72 -15.97 -21.35
CA LEU A 230 18.80 -16.49 -22.37
C LEU A 230 19.14 -15.90 -23.75
N LYS A 231 19.34 -14.59 -23.84
CA LYS A 231 19.77 -13.92 -25.09
C LYS A 231 21.11 -14.43 -25.59
N ALA A 232 22.08 -14.66 -24.70
CA ALA A 232 23.37 -15.21 -25.06
C ALA A 232 23.24 -16.65 -25.60
N SER A 233 22.38 -17.46 -24.99
CA SER A 233 22.08 -18.83 -25.45
C SER A 233 21.36 -18.84 -26.81
N LEU A 234 20.52 -17.83 -27.08
CA LEU A 234 19.89 -17.61 -28.39
C LEU A 234 20.89 -17.15 -29.45
N LYS A 235 21.96 -16.43 -29.09
CA LYS A 235 23.02 -16.03 -30.03
C LYS A 235 23.98 -17.17 -30.37
N THR A 236 24.22 -18.11 -29.45
CA THR A 236 25.08 -19.27 -29.68
C THR A 236 24.37 -20.42 -30.41
N HIS A 237 23.05 -20.33 -30.56
CA HIS A 237 22.27 -21.09 -31.54
C HIS A 237 21.93 -20.16 -32.70
N PRO A 238 22.85 -19.88 -33.64
CA PRO A 238 22.49 -19.17 -34.85
C PRO A 238 21.28 -19.88 -35.45
N ALA A 239 20.23 -19.10 -35.72
CA ALA A 239 19.00 -19.55 -36.32
C ALA A 239 19.29 -20.70 -37.29
N ALA A 240 18.79 -21.89 -36.97
CA ALA A 240 18.75 -22.97 -37.94
C ALA A 240 18.05 -22.37 -39.16
N ILE A 241 18.86 -22.11 -40.19
CA ILE A 241 18.48 -21.70 -41.53
C ILE A 241 17.14 -22.35 -41.83
N ASN A 242 16.15 -21.59 -42.31
CA ASN A 242 14.90 -22.11 -42.86
C ASN A 242 15.20 -23.38 -43.65
N SER A 243 15.04 -24.53 -43.02
CA SER A 243 15.44 -25.79 -43.62
C SER A 243 14.24 -26.24 -44.41
N ILE A 244 14.22 -25.85 -45.68
CA ILE A 244 13.33 -26.47 -46.64
C ILE A 244 13.85 -27.89 -46.81
N GLN A 245 13.16 -28.86 -46.22
CA GLN A 245 13.41 -30.27 -46.52
C GLN A 245 12.58 -30.64 -47.74
N VAL A 246 13.26 -30.79 -48.88
CA VAL A 246 12.68 -31.39 -50.08
C VAL A 246 12.90 -32.89 -49.98
N VAL A 247 11.83 -33.64 -49.73
CA VAL A 247 11.87 -35.10 -49.76
C VAL A 247 11.43 -35.54 -51.17
N ASN A 248 12.39 -35.92 -52.01
CA ASN A 248 12.11 -36.57 -53.30
C ASN A 248 11.65 -38.01 -53.03
N GLY A 249 10.36 -38.26 -53.21
CA GLY A 249 9.75 -39.58 -53.12
C GLY A 249 10.00 -40.36 -54.41
N GLY A 250 11.23 -40.85 -54.61
CA GLY A 250 11.50 -41.79 -55.69
C GLY A 250 10.82 -43.12 -55.43
N GLY A 251 9.58 -43.29 -55.91
CA GLY A 251 8.89 -44.56 -56.00
C GLY A 251 7.69 -44.72 -55.05
N TYR A 252 6.64 -45.37 -55.56
CA TYR A 252 5.39 -45.73 -54.90
C TYR A 252 5.60 -46.21 -53.44
N GLY A 253 5.43 -45.31 -52.49
CA GLY A 253 5.58 -45.59 -51.07
C GLY A 253 4.99 -44.48 -50.22
N THR A 254 4.30 -44.86 -49.15
CA THR A 254 3.83 -43.95 -48.10
C THR A 254 4.97 -43.08 -47.59
N VAL A 255 4.82 -41.76 -47.69
CA VAL A 255 5.73 -40.80 -47.07
C VAL A 255 5.69 -41.04 -45.56
N GLY A 256 6.81 -41.51 -44.99
CA GLY A 256 6.90 -41.78 -43.55
C GLY A 256 6.65 -40.50 -42.72
N PRO A 257 6.28 -40.62 -41.43
CA PRO A 257 5.98 -39.48 -40.58
C PRO A 257 7.18 -38.54 -40.53
N GLN A 258 6.98 -37.31 -41.02
CA GLN A 258 7.98 -36.25 -40.99
C GLN A 258 7.69 -35.32 -39.82
N SER A 259 8.72 -34.97 -39.05
CA SER A 259 8.64 -34.03 -37.95
C SER A 259 9.65 -32.90 -38.12
N CYS A 260 9.26 -31.70 -37.71
CA CYS A 260 10.22 -30.61 -37.58
C CYS A 260 11.22 -30.91 -36.46
N PRO A 261 12.45 -30.39 -36.55
CA PRO A 261 13.42 -30.47 -35.46
C PRO A 261 12.86 -29.90 -34.14
N PRO A 262 13.34 -30.37 -32.97
CA PRO A 262 12.94 -29.83 -31.68
C PRO A 262 13.09 -28.30 -31.62
N GLY A 263 12.05 -27.61 -31.14
CA GLY A 263 12.01 -26.14 -31.06
C GLY A 263 11.36 -25.45 -32.27
N GLN A 264 10.87 -26.21 -33.24
CA GLN A 264 10.14 -25.70 -34.40
C GLN A 264 8.73 -26.29 -34.51
N TYR A 265 7.82 -25.59 -35.18
CA TYR A 265 6.48 -26.06 -35.55
C TYR A 265 6.32 -26.08 -37.08
N VAL A 266 5.43 -26.95 -37.58
CA VAL A 266 5.08 -27.00 -39.01
C VAL A 266 4.27 -25.74 -39.35
N SER A 267 4.83 -24.90 -40.22
CA SER A 267 4.21 -23.65 -40.65
C SER A 267 3.57 -23.74 -42.04
N GLY A 268 3.93 -24.76 -42.82
CA GLY A 268 3.37 -24.97 -44.16
C GLY A 268 3.72 -26.33 -44.72
N ILE A 269 2.84 -26.85 -45.57
CA ILE A 269 3.02 -28.10 -46.32
C ILE A 269 2.67 -27.79 -47.78
N ALA A 270 3.57 -28.11 -48.70
CA ALA A 270 3.32 -28.00 -50.13
C ALA A 270 3.56 -29.36 -50.78
N VAL A 271 2.64 -29.77 -51.66
CA VAL A 271 2.76 -31.01 -52.44
C VAL A 271 3.35 -30.64 -53.80
N ILE A 272 4.38 -31.36 -54.22
CA ILE A 272 4.94 -31.25 -55.57
C ILE A 272 4.24 -32.31 -56.41
N ASP A 273 3.42 -31.85 -57.36
CA ASP A 273 2.77 -32.66 -58.38
C ASP A 273 3.37 -32.30 -59.73
N HIS A 274 3.85 -33.30 -60.46
CA HIS A 274 4.43 -33.11 -61.79
C HIS A 274 3.38 -32.71 -62.84
N ASP A 275 2.11 -33.03 -62.60
CA ASP A 275 1.06 -32.91 -63.61
C ASP A 275 0.27 -31.58 -63.52
N ASN A 276 0.78 -30.60 -62.76
CA ASN A 276 0.23 -29.23 -62.67
C ASN A 276 -1.29 -29.19 -62.34
N GLY A 277 -1.75 -30.04 -61.41
CA GLY A 277 -3.10 -29.94 -60.83
C GLY A 277 -4.14 -30.93 -61.38
N GLY A 278 -3.71 -32.04 -61.97
CA GLY A 278 -4.59 -33.18 -62.23
C GLY A 278 -4.87 -33.97 -60.94
N TYR A 279 -6.09 -34.45 -60.73
CA TYR A 279 -6.46 -35.27 -59.57
C TYR A 279 -5.89 -36.70 -59.68
N CYS A 280 -4.57 -36.84 -59.69
CA CYS A 280 -3.91 -38.14 -59.76
C CYS A 280 -3.02 -38.36 -58.52
N ILE A 281 -3.41 -39.32 -57.67
CA ILE A 281 -2.70 -39.64 -56.43
C ILE A 281 -1.30 -40.24 -56.73
N SER A 282 -1.11 -40.84 -57.91
CA SER A 282 0.17 -41.42 -58.33
C SER A 282 1.18 -40.42 -58.92
N CYS A 283 0.83 -39.14 -59.02
CA CYS A 283 1.67 -38.10 -59.64
C CYS A 283 2.35 -37.16 -58.62
N ILE A 284 2.22 -37.48 -57.33
CA ILE A 284 2.90 -36.76 -56.26
C ILE A 284 4.37 -37.19 -56.20
N ASP A 285 5.26 -36.31 -56.64
CA ASP A 285 6.72 -36.54 -56.63
C ASP A 285 7.34 -36.27 -55.26
N GLY A 286 6.69 -35.46 -54.42
CA GLY A 286 7.21 -35.14 -53.10
C GLY A 286 6.32 -34.21 -52.29
N VAL A 287 6.72 -34.05 -51.02
CA VAL A 287 6.12 -33.10 -50.09
C VAL A 287 7.22 -32.22 -49.51
N ILE A 288 7.01 -30.91 -49.56
CA ILE A 288 7.84 -29.92 -48.90
C ILE A 288 7.17 -29.56 -47.58
N ILE A 289 7.91 -29.68 -46.48
CA ILE A 289 7.47 -29.22 -45.16
C ILE A 289 8.30 -28.00 -44.77
N THR A 290 7.61 -26.93 -44.41
CA THR A 290 8.23 -25.68 -43.94
C THR A 290 8.11 -25.59 -42.42
N CYS A 291 9.23 -25.66 -41.73
CA CYS A 291 9.31 -25.54 -40.27
C CYS A 291 9.67 -24.11 -39.84
N ARG A 292 9.04 -23.59 -38.79
CA ARG A 292 9.34 -22.28 -38.18
C ARG A 292 9.65 -22.36 -36.69
N PRO A 293 10.45 -21.45 -36.13
CA PRO A 293 10.75 -21.43 -34.70
C PRO A 293 9.51 -21.08 -33.86
N ILE A 294 9.39 -21.68 -32.68
CA ILE A 294 8.37 -21.29 -31.70
C ILE A 294 8.80 -19.97 -31.05
N GLY A 295 8.10 -18.86 -31.35
CA GLY A 295 8.34 -17.55 -30.72
C GLY A 295 8.53 -16.36 -31.65
N GLU A 296 8.34 -16.52 -32.96
CA GLU A 296 8.09 -15.40 -33.90
C GLU A 296 6.62 -14.97 -33.90
#